data_AF-A0A834F610-F1
#
_entry.id   AF-A0A834F610-F1
#
_cell.length_a   1.000
_cell.length_b   1.000
_cell.length_c   1.000
_cell.angle_alpha   90.00
_cell.angle_beta   90.00
_cell.angle_gamma   90.00
#
_symmetry.space_group_name_H-M   'P 1'
#
loop_
_entity.id
_entity.type
_entity.pdbx_description
1 polymer ?
#
loop_
_entity_poly.entity_id
_entity_poly.type
_entity_poly.pdbx_seq_one_letter_code
_entity_poly.pdbx_strand_id
1 'polypeptide(L)'
;MYFKNSCVKSSLKNTEFYSFTVVKRVEPAVKCDKPESRADVRFHPGTVQAEGVALIAVFLYCLSFHCSVHGKCVCRHSTAGEHCERCAPLYNDRPWQPADGLTGAPHECRKCKCNGHAQSCRFDWTAWRESGQRSGGVCDCLHNTEGRQCQKCKAGFYRDPLRPQTAPDSCKPCTCHPMGSILYNSTDGSMCDPSNGNCICKPGVGGEQCDRCMVGYWGFHEYGCRPCDCAGDCDPFTGDCMFGPDLDPNNLEGNSSEASRIFRTDELFSAFHYSEKCECKEQVLTTSKLFCTMNYAYVLKVKVLTAHDKGSHAEVEVKVQKVLSQSSKMKIQRGRVTLYPESWTARGCTCPILNPGVEYLVAGYLDRKQGRLLVNMKSFVKPWKASLGRKVLTMLKKDCNW
;
A
#
# COMPACT_ATOMS: atom_id res chain seq x y z
N MET A 1 26.10 26.88 34.27
CA MET A 1 25.17 27.60 35.18
C MET A 1 25.45 29.09 35.08
N TYR A 2 24.39 29.85 34.75
CA TYR A 2 24.14 31.29 34.92
C TYR A 2 25.16 32.38 34.54
N PHE A 3 24.56 33.41 33.93
CA PHE A 3 25.08 34.57 33.24
C PHE A 3 25.81 35.57 34.14
N LYS A 4 26.91 36.15 33.64
CA LYS A 4 27.43 37.45 34.05
C LYS A 4 27.15 38.47 32.94
N ASN A 5 26.16 39.33 33.16
CA ASN A 5 26.09 40.60 32.44
C ASN A 5 26.86 41.64 33.28
N SER A 6 28.13 41.84 32.95
CA SER A 6 28.87 43.05 33.37
C SER A 6 28.68 44.10 32.28
N CYS A 7 27.78 45.06 32.49
CA CYS A 7 27.89 46.36 31.82
C CYS A 7 28.96 47.17 32.56
N VAL A 8 30.15 47.22 31.99
CA VAL A 8 31.23 48.12 32.43
C VAL A 8 30.81 49.55 32.09
N LYS A 9 30.73 50.40 33.12
CA LYS A 9 30.61 51.85 32.96
C LYS A 9 32.01 52.39 32.67
N SER A 10 32.40 52.50 31.39
CA SER A 10 33.63 53.20 31.00
C SER A 10 33.27 54.61 30.51
N SER A 11 33.29 55.56 31.43
CA SER A 11 33.45 56.98 31.09
C SER A 11 34.85 57.18 30.54
N LEU A 12 34.98 57.84 29.38
CA LEU A 12 35.98 58.86 29.05
C LEU A 12 36.16 58.99 27.53
N LYS A 13 35.77 60.14 26.98
CA LYS A 13 36.71 61.08 26.34
C LYS A 13 36.16 62.49 26.53
N ASN A 14 36.90 63.38 27.19
CA ASN A 14 36.80 64.79 26.83
C ASN A 14 37.79 65.00 25.68
N THR A 15 37.23 65.28 24.49
CA THR A 15 37.90 65.52 23.19
C THR A 15 38.61 64.33 22.51
N GLU A 16 38.17 64.00 21.29
CA GLU A 16 38.97 64.05 20.03
C GLU A 16 38.27 63.30 18.86
N PHE A 17 38.34 63.95 17.68
CA PHE A 17 37.90 63.47 16.35
C PHE A 17 38.50 62.13 15.96
N TYR A 18 37.72 61.20 15.40
CA TYR A 18 38.24 60.25 14.40
C TYR A 18 37.14 59.86 13.39
N SER A 19 37.48 60.03 12.12
CA SER A 19 36.79 59.54 10.92
C SER A 19 36.74 58.02 10.89
N PHE A 20 35.61 57.42 10.48
CA PHE A 20 35.59 56.02 10.04
C PHE A 20 34.72 55.79 8.80
N THR A 21 35.43 55.23 7.82
CA THR A 21 35.13 54.71 6.50
C THR A 21 33.84 53.90 6.36
N VAL A 22 33.13 54.13 5.26
CA VAL A 22 32.02 53.30 4.77
C VAL A 22 32.50 51.86 4.57
N VAL A 23 31.98 50.93 5.38
CA VAL A 23 31.98 49.51 5.06
C VAL A 23 30.55 49.13 4.72
N LYS A 24 30.30 48.86 3.43
CA LYS A 24 29.07 48.21 2.94
C LYS A 24 28.74 47.04 3.87
N ARG A 25 27.60 47.05 4.57
CA ARG A 25 27.10 45.84 5.23
C ARG A 25 25.58 45.83 5.38
N VAL A 26 24.99 45.01 4.50
CA VAL A 26 23.89 44.05 4.68
C VAL A 26 22.77 44.43 5.65
N GLU A 27 21.54 44.48 5.14
CA GLU A 27 20.29 44.62 5.90
C GLU A 27 20.22 43.64 7.10
N PRO A 28 20.08 44.13 8.35
CA PRO A 28 19.81 43.27 9.48
C PRO A 28 18.34 42.78 9.44
N ALA A 29 18.15 41.48 9.57
CA ALA A 29 16.85 40.81 9.47
C ALA A 29 15.95 40.92 10.73
N VAL A 30 16.28 41.76 11.72
CA VAL A 30 15.44 41.99 12.90
C VAL A 30 15.66 43.43 13.41
N LYS A 31 14.57 44.22 13.47
CA LYS A 31 14.54 45.52 14.14
C LYS A 31 13.74 45.34 15.44
N CYS A 32 14.43 45.17 16.56
CA CYS A 32 13.83 45.21 17.89
C CYS A 32 14.31 46.49 18.58
N ASP A 33 13.46 47.51 18.63
CA ASP A 33 13.73 48.72 19.41
C ASP A 33 13.39 48.45 20.89
N LYS A 34 14.32 48.80 21.80
CA LYS A 34 14.13 48.68 23.26
C LYS A 34 13.04 49.64 23.75
N PRO A 35 12.28 49.30 24.81
CA PRO A 35 11.39 50.26 25.44
C PRO A 35 12.22 51.15 26.37
N GLU A 36 12.34 52.44 26.09
CA GLU A 36 12.77 53.38 27.11
C GLU A 36 11.87 54.61 27.13
N SER A 37 11.62 55.05 28.35
CA SER A 37 10.60 55.96 28.83
C SER A 37 10.48 57.28 28.05
N ARG A 38 9.22 57.70 27.88
CA ARG A 38 8.71 59.01 27.47
C ARG A 38 9.69 60.16 27.78
N ALA A 39 10.33 60.71 26.75
CA ALA A 39 11.04 61.98 26.82
C ALA A 39 10.29 63.02 25.97
N ASP A 40 9.80 64.07 26.62
CA ASP A 40 9.12 65.20 25.99
C ASP A 40 10.20 66.13 25.42
N VAL A 41 10.35 66.18 24.09
CA VAL A 41 11.36 67.02 23.42
C VAL A 41 10.67 68.20 22.76
N ARG A 42 10.82 69.39 23.35
CA ARG A 42 10.49 70.67 22.71
C ARG A 42 11.63 71.08 21.78
N PHE A 43 11.31 71.39 20.52
CA PHE A 43 12.27 71.93 19.55
C PHE A 43 12.24 73.47 19.54
N HIS A 44 13.40 74.11 19.62
CA HIS A 44 13.61 75.50 19.24
C HIS A 44 14.28 75.56 17.84
N PRO A 45 13.88 76.50 16.96
CA PRO A 45 14.37 76.53 15.59
C PRO A 45 15.73 77.25 15.51
N GLY A 46 16.75 76.52 15.05
CA GLY A 46 18.06 77.06 14.70
C GLY A 46 18.60 76.30 13.50
N THR A 47 18.84 77.04 12.42
CA THR A 47 19.22 76.63 11.06
C THR A 47 20.45 75.74 10.98
N VAL A 48 20.38 74.65 10.19
CA VAL A 48 21.53 73.88 9.72
C VAL A 48 21.51 73.85 8.19
N GLN A 49 22.58 74.35 7.59
CA GLN A 49 22.82 74.46 6.15
C GLN A 49 23.32 73.11 5.61
N ALA A 50 22.76 72.69 4.48
CA ALA A 50 22.99 71.39 3.86
C ALA A 50 24.06 71.45 2.76
N GLU A 51 24.90 70.41 2.66
CA GLU A 51 25.52 69.97 1.40
C GLU A 51 25.23 68.47 1.22
N GLY A 52 24.79 68.08 0.01
CA GLY A 52 23.93 66.92 -0.25
C GLY A 52 24.59 65.52 -0.36
N VAL A 53 23.94 64.46 -0.83
CA VAL A 53 22.58 64.21 -1.33
C VAL A 53 22.22 62.75 -0.99
N ALA A 54 21.09 62.50 -0.33
CA ALA A 54 20.29 61.28 -0.46
C ALA A 54 18.90 61.57 0.14
N LEU A 55 17.88 61.67 -0.72
CA LEU A 55 16.49 61.79 -0.31
C LEU A 55 16.09 60.56 0.52
N ILE A 56 15.99 60.73 1.84
CA ILE A 56 15.21 59.80 2.67
C ILE A 56 13.75 60.18 2.44
N ALA A 57 13.05 59.43 1.59
CA ALA A 57 11.60 59.44 1.57
C ALA A 57 11.10 58.80 2.87
N VAL A 58 11.03 59.60 3.93
CA VAL A 58 10.27 59.22 5.12
C VAL A 58 8.80 59.35 4.73
N PHE A 59 8.12 58.23 4.50
CA PHE A 59 6.65 58.23 4.53
C PHE A 59 6.20 58.40 5.98
N LEU A 60 6.29 59.64 6.46
CA LEU A 60 5.67 60.13 7.68
C LEU A 60 4.16 60.24 7.42
N TYR A 61 3.40 59.18 7.68
CA TYR A 61 1.99 59.35 7.97
C TYR A 61 1.86 59.78 9.44
N CYS A 62 2.22 61.03 9.73
CA CYS A 62 1.95 61.68 11.01
C CYS A 62 0.54 62.27 10.99
N LEU A 63 -0.47 61.45 11.27
CA LEU A 63 -1.72 61.98 11.81
C LEU A 63 -1.51 62.17 13.32
N SER A 64 -1.22 63.41 13.70
CA SER A 64 -1.48 63.95 15.04
C SER A 64 -0.96 63.13 16.23
N PHE A 65 0.30 63.40 16.60
CA PHE A 65 0.80 63.36 17.99
C PHE A 65 0.72 62.05 18.81
N HIS A 66 0.77 60.86 18.21
CA HIS A 66 1.12 59.64 18.97
C HIS A 66 1.98 58.69 18.13
N CYS A 67 3.30 58.67 18.37
CA CYS A 67 4.17 57.61 17.86
C CYS A 67 4.20 56.49 18.90
N SER A 68 3.43 55.43 18.68
CA SER A 68 3.44 54.25 19.55
C SER A 68 4.51 53.28 19.06
N VAL A 69 5.57 53.08 19.85
CA VAL A 69 6.52 51.99 19.61
C VAL A 69 5.84 50.70 20.08
N HIS A 70 5.44 49.84 19.14
CA HIS A 70 4.85 48.55 19.48
C HIS A 70 5.95 47.61 20.01
N GLY A 71 5.84 47.16 21.27
CA GLY A 71 6.77 46.21 21.87
C GLY A 71 6.63 44.75 21.37
N LYS A 72 5.72 44.51 20.43
CA LYS A 72 5.45 43.20 19.83
C LYS A 72 6.26 43.01 18.57
N CYS A 73 7.11 41.99 18.55
CA CYS A 73 7.95 41.67 17.40
C CYS A 73 7.11 41.08 16.24
N VAL A 74 7.40 41.52 15.02
CA VAL A 74 6.94 40.85 13.80
C VAL A 74 7.96 39.76 13.45
N CYS A 75 7.70 38.54 13.91
CA CYS A 75 8.66 37.45 13.83
C CYS A 75 8.92 36.98 12.40
N ARG A 76 10.22 36.75 12.10
CA ARG A 76 10.72 36.15 10.86
C ARG A 76 11.46 34.84 11.19
N HIS A 77 12.05 34.19 10.18
CA HIS A 77 12.82 32.94 10.38
C HIS A 77 12.02 31.81 11.05
N SER A 78 10.71 31.79 10.79
CA SER A 78 9.77 30.81 11.36
C SER A 78 9.73 30.77 12.88
N THR A 79 10.04 31.90 13.53
CA THR A 79 9.90 32.09 14.98
C THR A 79 8.50 32.61 15.32
N ALA A 80 8.13 32.49 16.59
CA ALA A 80 6.85 32.93 17.15
C ALA A 80 7.06 33.38 18.60
N GLY A 81 6.05 34.04 19.17
CA GLY A 81 6.15 34.67 20.49
C GLY A 81 6.09 36.18 20.42
N GLU A 82 6.06 36.84 21.57
CA GLU A 82 6.03 38.31 21.63
C GLU A 82 7.42 38.90 21.31
N HIS A 83 8.48 38.11 21.54
CA HIS A 83 9.88 38.44 21.29
C HIS A 83 10.58 37.42 20.39
N CYS A 84 9.80 36.61 19.65
CA CYS A 84 10.34 35.56 18.78
C CYS A 84 11.18 34.50 19.52
N GLU A 85 10.86 34.30 20.80
CA GLU A 85 11.55 33.46 21.77
C GLU A 85 11.30 31.96 21.60
N ARG A 86 10.47 31.57 20.63
CA ARG A 86 10.15 30.18 20.33
C ARG A 86 9.97 29.97 18.83
N CYS A 87 9.93 28.71 18.42
CA CYS A 87 9.61 28.35 17.05
C CYS A 87 8.10 28.36 16.80
N ALA A 88 7.71 28.63 15.55
CA ALA A 88 6.32 28.47 15.12
C ALA A 88 5.83 27.02 15.32
N PRO A 89 4.52 26.77 15.48
CA PRO A 89 3.99 25.47 15.92
C PRO A 89 4.45 24.24 15.10
N LEU A 90 4.64 24.39 13.78
CA LEU A 90 5.08 23.31 12.88
C LEU A 90 6.60 23.31 12.62
N TYR A 91 7.38 24.13 13.33
CA TYR A 91 8.80 24.38 13.07
C TYR A 91 9.72 23.93 14.22
N ASN A 92 9.27 22.95 15.01
CA ASN A 92 9.98 22.41 16.15
C ASN A 92 10.82 21.16 15.79
N ASP A 93 11.46 21.13 14.61
CA ASP A 93 12.29 19.98 14.20
C ASP A 93 13.74 20.06 14.70
N ARG A 94 14.18 21.25 15.12
CA ARG A 94 15.47 21.52 15.77
C ARG A 94 15.24 22.45 16.97
N PRO A 95 16.14 22.45 17.97
CA PRO A 95 15.99 23.37 19.10
C PRO A 95 16.11 24.82 18.62
N TRP A 96 15.31 25.71 19.22
CA TRP A 96 15.36 27.14 18.95
C TRP A 96 16.72 27.73 19.34
N GLN A 97 17.20 28.69 18.57
CA GLN A 97 18.41 29.46 18.86
C GLN A 97 18.22 30.92 18.42
N PRO A 98 18.80 31.89 19.14
CA PRO A 98 18.78 33.28 18.73
C PRO A 98 19.65 33.48 17.48
N ALA A 99 19.27 34.44 16.63
CA ALA A 99 20.11 34.87 15.51
C ALA A 99 21.42 35.49 16.02
N ASP A 100 22.51 35.27 15.30
CA ASP A 100 23.84 35.79 15.66
C ASP A 100 24.12 37.10 14.92
N GLY A 101 24.21 38.19 15.69
CA GLY A 101 24.48 39.53 15.15
C GLY A 101 25.94 39.74 14.70
N LEU A 102 26.88 38.91 15.12
CA LEU A 102 28.31 39.02 14.76
C LEU A 102 28.60 38.33 13.43
N THR A 103 28.07 37.11 13.26
CA THR A 103 28.27 36.31 12.04
C THR A 103 27.20 36.54 10.99
N GLY A 104 26.03 37.07 11.38
CA GLY A 104 24.86 37.18 10.52
C GLY A 104 24.10 35.86 10.34
N ALA A 105 24.42 34.82 11.13
CA ALA A 105 23.73 33.54 11.05
C ALA A 105 22.29 33.67 11.57
N PRO A 106 21.26 33.35 10.76
CA PRO A 106 19.87 33.60 11.12
C PRO A 106 19.29 32.61 12.14
N HIS A 107 19.88 31.40 12.24
CA HIS A 107 19.43 30.30 13.11
C HIS A 107 17.91 30.00 13.04
N GLU A 108 17.34 30.01 11.84
CA GLU A 108 15.90 29.86 11.63
C GLU A 108 15.30 28.56 12.16
N CYS A 109 14.04 28.58 12.59
CA CYS A 109 13.38 27.35 13.00
C CYS A 109 13.13 26.42 11.81
N ARG A 110 13.22 25.10 12.03
CA ARG A 110 13.10 24.11 10.94
C ARG A 110 11.76 23.40 10.96
N LYS A 111 11.09 23.38 9.81
CA LYS A 111 9.78 22.74 9.61
C LYS A 111 9.84 21.23 9.87
N CYS A 112 8.88 20.72 10.63
CA CYS A 112 8.67 19.30 10.83
C CYS A 112 8.12 18.62 9.57
N LYS A 113 8.57 17.39 9.32
CA LYS A 113 8.08 16.56 8.22
C LYS A 113 6.90 15.71 8.72
N CYS A 114 5.68 16.19 8.50
CA CYS A 114 4.45 15.53 8.98
C CYS A 114 3.53 15.05 7.84
N ASN A 115 4.05 14.94 6.62
CA ASN A 115 3.31 14.51 5.42
C ASN A 115 1.99 15.27 5.14
N GLY A 116 1.82 16.48 5.67
CA GLY A 116 0.58 17.25 5.51
C GLY A 116 -0.56 16.85 6.46
N HIS A 117 -0.31 15.97 7.44
CA HIS A 117 -1.31 15.54 8.42
C HIS A 117 -1.08 16.12 9.82
N ALA A 118 -0.35 17.22 9.97
CA ALA A 118 -0.24 17.91 11.24
C ALA A 118 -0.11 19.43 11.05
N GLN A 119 -0.69 20.19 11.97
CA GLN A 119 -0.56 21.64 12.03
C GLN A 119 0.45 22.10 13.10
N SER A 120 0.84 21.19 14.00
CA SER A 120 1.86 21.40 15.02
C SER A 120 2.77 20.18 15.16
N CYS A 121 3.94 20.42 15.73
CA CYS A 121 4.85 19.37 16.17
C CYS A 121 5.58 19.81 17.45
N ARG A 122 5.94 18.84 18.28
CA ARG A 122 6.78 19.05 19.46
C ARG A 122 8.22 18.63 19.19
N PHE A 123 9.17 19.28 19.85
CA PHE A 123 10.57 18.85 19.83
C PHE A 123 10.81 17.77 20.89
N ASP A 124 11.55 16.72 20.52
CA ASP A 124 11.89 15.61 21.39
C ASP A 124 13.41 15.34 21.38
N TRP A 125 14.03 15.39 22.56
CA TRP A 125 15.48 15.22 22.72
C TRP A 125 15.96 13.80 22.44
N THR A 126 15.14 12.79 22.70
CA THR A 126 15.48 11.40 22.41
C THR A 126 15.49 11.20 20.90
N ALA A 127 14.44 11.67 20.23
CA ALA A 127 14.30 11.60 18.79
C ALA A 127 15.40 12.38 18.05
N TRP A 128 15.87 13.50 18.63
CA TRP A 128 17.02 14.28 18.14
C TRP A 128 18.34 13.49 18.21
N ARG A 129 18.64 12.87 19.36
CA ARG A 129 19.88 12.09 19.55
C ARG A 129 19.92 10.86 18.65
N GLU A 130 18.81 10.12 18.57
CA GLU A 130 18.71 8.92 17.72
C GLU A 130 18.91 9.24 16.23
N SER A 131 18.49 10.43 15.78
CA SER A 131 18.71 10.87 14.41
C SER A 131 20.15 11.32 14.11
N GLY A 132 21.06 11.25 15.09
CA GLY A 132 22.40 11.81 14.98
C GLY A 132 22.39 13.34 14.94
N GLN A 133 21.53 13.97 15.76
CA GLN A 133 21.34 15.43 15.81
C GLN A 133 20.85 16.03 14.49
N ARG A 134 20.05 15.28 13.74
CA ARG A 134 19.54 15.70 12.43
C ARG A 134 18.10 16.12 12.43
N SER A 135 17.22 15.56 13.27
CA SER A 135 15.79 15.87 13.34
C SER A 135 15.22 15.41 14.67
N GLY A 136 14.46 16.28 15.35
CA GLY A 136 13.89 16.06 16.68
C GLY A 136 12.38 16.25 16.73
N GLY A 137 11.74 16.62 15.61
CA GLY A 137 10.31 16.88 15.57
C GLY A 137 9.47 15.60 15.70
N VAL A 138 8.39 15.68 16.47
CA VAL A 138 7.34 14.67 16.59
C VAL A 138 6.01 15.37 16.31
N CYS A 139 5.30 14.89 15.29
CA CYS A 139 4.08 15.55 14.79
C CYS A 139 2.84 15.20 15.62
N ASP A 140 1.92 16.16 15.74
CA ASP A 140 0.59 15.93 16.32
C ASP A 140 -0.38 15.52 15.19
N CYS A 141 -0.47 14.22 14.94
CA CYS A 141 -1.10 13.67 13.73
C CYS A 141 -2.65 13.77 13.71
N LEU A 142 -3.16 14.25 12.59
CA LEU A 142 -4.57 14.36 12.19
C LEU A 142 -4.88 13.30 11.11
N HIS A 143 -6.07 13.36 10.50
CA HIS A 143 -6.41 12.55 9.30
C HIS A 143 -6.28 11.02 9.50
N ASN A 144 -6.53 10.53 10.72
CA ASN A 144 -6.37 9.12 11.10
C ASN A 144 -4.97 8.54 10.81
N THR A 145 -3.95 9.39 10.81
CA THR A 145 -2.55 8.99 10.69
C THR A 145 -1.88 8.87 12.05
N GLU A 146 -0.78 8.12 12.09
CA GLU A 146 0.04 7.89 13.27
C GLU A 146 1.53 7.77 12.91
N GLY A 147 2.35 7.71 13.95
CA GLY A 147 3.80 7.70 13.86
C GLY A 147 4.41 9.10 13.94
N ARG A 148 5.73 9.16 14.15
CA ARG A 148 6.47 10.40 14.39
C ARG A 148 6.27 11.47 13.30
N GLN A 149 6.05 11.04 12.06
CA GLN A 149 5.91 11.87 10.87
C GLN A 149 4.53 11.73 10.23
N CYS A 150 3.56 11.12 10.93
CA CYS A 150 2.23 10.84 10.39
C CYS A 150 2.29 9.96 9.12
N GLN A 151 3.21 9.00 9.11
CA GLN A 151 3.52 8.20 7.93
C GLN A 151 2.70 6.91 7.83
N LYS A 152 2.07 6.47 8.93
CA LYS A 152 1.21 5.28 8.98
C LYS A 152 -0.24 5.69 9.23
N CYS A 153 -1.18 4.81 8.88
CA CYS A 153 -2.58 4.96 9.31
C CYS A 153 -2.76 4.32 10.69
N LYS A 154 -3.68 4.85 11.49
CA LYS A 154 -4.03 4.28 12.79
C LYS A 154 -4.59 2.86 12.65
N ALA A 155 -4.49 2.06 13.71
CA ALA A 155 -5.14 0.75 13.76
C ALA A 155 -6.64 0.84 13.39
N GLY A 156 -7.09 -0.07 12.52
CA GLY A 156 -8.45 -0.03 11.95
C GLY A 156 -8.62 0.89 10.73
N PHE A 157 -7.53 1.49 10.25
CA PHE A 157 -7.50 2.24 8.99
C PHE A 157 -6.42 1.68 8.04
N TYR A 158 -6.67 1.76 6.74
CA TYR A 158 -5.72 1.40 5.71
C TYR A 158 -5.44 2.60 4.78
N ARG A 159 -4.29 2.57 4.12
CA ARG A 159 -3.91 3.59 3.16
C ARG A 159 -4.58 3.32 1.81
N ASP A 160 -5.36 4.28 1.31
CA ASP A 160 -6.00 4.18 0.00
C ASP A 160 -4.94 4.33 -1.11
N PRO A 161 -4.69 3.28 -1.94
CA PRO A 161 -3.70 3.34 -3.02
C PRO A 161 -4.03 4.36 -4.11
N LEU A 162 -5.30 4.77 -4.23
CA LEU A 162 -5.77 5.72 -5.24
C LEU A 162 -5.57 7.18 -4.82
N ARG A 163 -5.25 7.43 -3.54
CA ARG A 163 -5.05 8.78 -3.00
C ARG A 163 -3.58 9.05 -2.73
N PRO A 164 -3.12 10.29 -2.94
CA PRO A 164 -1.75 10.65 -2.60
C PRO A 164 -1.57 10.59 -1.08
N GLN A 165 -0.37 10.25 -0.64
CA GLN A 165 -0.11 10.01 0.78
C GLN A 165 -0.38 11.22 1.66
N THR A 166 -0.32 12.43 1.12
CA THR A 166 -0.53 13.70 1.83
C THR A 166 -1.99 14.14 1.90
N ALA A 167 -2.92 13.40 1.27
CA ALA A 167 -4.32 13.77 1.25
C ALA A 167 -4.97 13.60 2.63
N PRO A 168 -5.86 14.52 3.07
CA PRO A 168 -6.60 14.37 4.31
C PRO A 168 -7.41 13.08 4.45
N ASP A 169 -7.85 12.52 3.32
CA ASP A 169 -8.63 11.27 3.22
C ASP A 169 -7.78 10.08 2.76
N SER A 170 -6.45 10.14 2.91
CA SER A 170 -5.55 9.05 2.51
C SER A 170 -5.70 7.78 3.36
N CYS A 171 -6.23 7.90 4.58
CA CYS A 171 -6.48 6.78 5.49
C CYS A 171 -7.98 6.50 5.58
N LYS A 172 -8.41 5.37 5.05
CA LYS A 172 -9.81 4.91 5.05
C LYS A 172 -10.05 3.88 6.16
N PRO A 173 -11.22 3.88 6.81
CA PRO A 173 -11.53 2.88 7.82
C PRO A 173 -11.63 1.48 7.19
N CYS A 174 -11.19 0.46 7.92
CA CYS A 174 -11.47 -0.93 7.58
C CYS A 174 -12.98 -1.18 7.69
N THR A 175 -13.57 -1.83 6.68
CA THR A 175 -14.99 -2.18 6.65
C THR A 175 -15.22 -3.69 6.85
N CYS A 176 -14.31 -4.37 7.53
CA CYS A 176 -14.38 -5.81 7.74
C CYS A 176 -15.51 -6.19 8.71
N HIS A 177 -16.28 -7.22 8.36
CA HIS A 177 -17.38 -7.71 9.18
C HIS A 177 -16.84 -8.45 10.41
N PRO A 178 -17.16 -8.02 11.64
CA PRO A 178 -16.51 -8.53 12.85
C PRO A 178 -16.73 -10.03 13.09
N MET A 179 -17.88 -10.58 12.66
CA MET A 179 -18.13 -12.02 12.80
C MET A 179 -17.49 -12.86 11.70
N GLY A 180 -17.31 -12.31 10.49
CA GLY A 180 -16.87 -13.07 9.32
C GLY A 180 -15.38 -12.90 9.01
N SER A 181 -14.74 -11.90 9.59
CA SER A 181 -13.30 -11.65 9.46
C SER A 181 -12.51 -12.21 10.64
N ILE A 182 -11.26 -12.57 10.38
CA ILE A 182 -10.25 -12.80 11.41
C ILE A 182 -9.36 -11.55 11.54
N LEU A 183 -8.74 -11.39 12.71
CA LEU A 183 -7.80 -10.31 12.96
C LEU A 183 -6.57 -10.45 12.03
N TYR A 184 -6.24 -9.40 11.29
CA TYR A 184 -5.13 -9.42 10.32
C TYR A 184 -3.78 -9.62 11.00
N ASN A 185 -3.53 -8.91 12.11
CA ASN A 185 -2.36 -9.10 12.95
C ASN A 185 -2.69 -8.91 14.44
N SER A 186 -2.43 -9.95 15.24
CA SER A 186 -2.66 -9.98 16.68
C SER A 186 -1.84 -8.97 17.48
N THR A 187 -0.73 -8.44 16.94
CA THR A 187 0.10 -7.46 17.66
C THR A 187 -0.40 -6.02 17.56
N ASP A 188 -0.99 -5.63 16.43
CA ASP A 188 -1.44 -4.24 16.17
C ASP A 188 -2.96 -4.08 16.26
N GLY A 189 -3.72 -5.17 16.43
CA GLY A 189 -5.18 -5.13 16.53
C GLY A 189 -5.89 -4.69 15.25
N SER A 190 -5.19 -4.68 14.10
CA SER A 190 -5.78 -4.26 12.82
C SER A 190 -6.72 -5.31 12.25
N MET A 191 -7.94 -4.90 11.89
CA MET A 191 -8.95 -5.76 11.26
C MET A 191 -8.69 -6.01 9.76
N CYS A 192 -7.91 -5.15 9.11
CA CYS A 192 -7.59 -5.24 7.68
C CYS A 192 -6.11 -5.01 7.40
N ASP A 193 -5.66 -5.38 6.20
CA ASP A 193 -4.32 -5.07 5.71
C ASP A 193 -4.14 -3.54 5.57
N PRO A 194 -3.18 -2.93 6.28
CA PRO A 194 -2.96 -1.48 6.26
C PRO A 194 -2.60 -0.90 4.88
N SER A 195 -2.18 -1.73 3.92
CA SER A 195 -1.71 -1.30 2.60
C SER A 195 -2.81 -1.24 1.54
N ASN A 196 -3.86 -2.05 1.67
CA ASN A 196 -4.90 -2.20 0.64
C ASN A 196 -6.32 -2.31 1.20
N GLY A 197 -6.50 -2.50 2.52
CA GLY A 197 -7.80 -2.60 3.15
C GLY A 197 -8.44 -3.98 3.12
N ASN A 198 -7.76 -5.00 2.60
CA ASN A 198 -8.29 -6.35 2.48
C ASN A 198 -8.52 -6.99 3.85
N CYS A 199 -9.69 -7.58 4.01
CA CYS A 199 -10.05 -8.38 5.17
C CYS A 199 -9.61 -9.82 4.98
N ILE A 200 -9.22 -10.50 6.06
CA ILE A 200 -9.02 -11.95 6.03
C ILE A 200 -10.32 -12.60 6.51
N CYS A 201 -10.96 -13.40 5.64
CA CYS A 201 -12.24 -14.03 5.97
C CYS A 201 -12.06 -15.38 6.67
N LYS A 202 -13.04 -15.74 7.50
CA LYS A 202 -13.16 -17.06 8.13
C LYS A 202 -13.49 -18.14 7.08
N PRO A 203 -13.31 -19.43 7.42
CA PRO A 203 -13.66 -20.53 6.50
C PRO A 203 -15.11 -20.45 6.01
N GLY A 204 -15.31 -20.61 4.71
CA GLY A 204 -16.65 -20.56 4.10
C GLY A 204 -17.24 -19.16 3.94
N VAL A 205 -16.57 -18.10 4.42
CA VAL A 205 -17.01 -16.70 4.32
C VAL A 205 -16.29 -16.00 3.18
N GLY A 206 -17.00 -15.15 2.44
CA GLY A 206 -16.49 -14.36 1.34
C GLY A 206 -17.06 -12.95 1.29
N GLY A 207 -16.77 -12.25 0.20
CA GLY A 207 -17.04 -10.82 0.03
C GLY A 207 -15.85 -9.95 0.45
N GLU A 208 -15.77 -8.72 -0.07
CA GLU A 208 -14.71 -7.75 0.26
C GLU A 208 -14.64 -7.47 1.76
N GLN A 209 -15.79 -7.50 2.42
CA GLN A 209 -15.98 -7.24 3.84
C GLN A 209 -16.13 -8.51 4.69
N CYS A 210 -16.02 -9.72 4.11
CA CYS A 210 -16.32 -10.98 4.79
C CYS A 210 -17.73 -11.04 5.41
N ASP A 211 -18.73 -10.54 4.67
CA ASP A 211 -20.09 -10.28 5.14
C ASP A 211 -21.10 -11.37 4.76
N ARG A 212 -20.69 -12.37 3.99
CA ARG A 212 -21.59 -13.40 3.44
C ARG A 212 -20.90 -14.76 3.31
N CYS A 213 -21.68 -15.84 3.24
CA CYS A 213 -21.12 -17.14 2.88
C CYS A 213 -20.69 -17.18 1.40
N MET A 214 -19.62 -17.91 1.12
CA MET A 214 -19.23 -18.25 -0.24
C MET A 214 -20.27 -19.18 -0.87
N VAL A 215 -20.28 -19.22 -2.20
CA VAL A 215 -21.09 -20.19 -2.95
C VAL A 215 -20.70 -21.61 -2.53
N GLY A 216 -21.69 -22.46 -2.27
CA GLY A 216 -21.48 -23.80 -1.71
C GLY A 216 -21.30 -23.85 -0.19
N TYR A 217 -21.57 -22.74 0.51
CA TYR A 217 -21.59 -22.66 1.97
C TYR A 217 -22.85 -21.95 2.49
N TRP A 218 -23.27 -22.29 3.70
CA TRP A 218 -24.47 -21.75 4.34
C TRP A 218 -24.29 -21.55 5.86
N GLY A 219 -25.23 -20.82 6.44
CA GLY A 219 -25.31 -20.58 7.89
C GLY A 219 -24.16 -19.71 8.38
N PHE A 220 -24.21 -18.41 8.08
CA PHE A 220 -23.19 -17.45 8.53
C PHE A 220 -23.16 -17.34 10.07
N HIS A 221 -22.04 -17.69 10.70
CA HIS A 221 -21.88 -17.65 12.15
C HIS A 221 -20.46 -17.28 12.60
N GLU A 222 -20.21 -17.23 13.92
CA GLU A 222 -18.94 -16.78 14.50
C GLU A 222 -17.71 -17.62 14.09
N TYR A 223 -17.87 -18.86 13.61
CA TYR A 223 -16.75 -19.68 13.13
C TYR A 223 -16.66 -19.76 11.61
N GLY A 224 -17.48 -18.99 10.89
CA GLY A 224 -17.55 -18.99 9.42
C GLY A 224 -18.87 -19.53 8.90
N CYS A 225 -18.81 -20.24 7.76
CA CYS A 225 -19.96 -20.91 7.16
C CYS A 225 -19.71 -22.41 6.99
N ARG A 226 -20.79 -23.20 7.00
CA ARG A 226 -20.76 -24.65 6.81
C ARG A 226 -20.85 -25.00 5.33
N PRO A 227 -20.15 -26.03 4.83
CA PRO A 227 -20.29 -26.47 3.44
C PRO A 227 -21.71 -27.01 3.20
N CYS A 228 -22.23 -26.83 1.99
CA CYS A 228 -23.47 -27.47 1.56
C CYS A 228 -23.27 -28.98 1.40
N ASP A 229 -24.22 -29.78 1.88
CA ASP A 229 -24.27 -31.24 1.65
C ASP A 229 -25.11 -31.56 0.39
N CYS A 230 -24.84 -30.84 -0.71
CA CYS A 230 -25.62 -30.91 -1.95
C CYS A 230 -24.71 -31.27 -3.14
N ALA A 231 -25.29 -31.87 -4.19
CA ALA A 231 -24.59 -32.08 -5.47
C ALA A 231 -24.39 -30.79 -6.29
N GLY A 232 -24.86 -29.65 -5.78
CA GLY A 232 -24.77 -28.33 -6.36
C GLY A 232 -24.88 -27.24 -5.27
N ASP A 233 -25.33 -26.04 -5.64
CA ASP A 233 -25.43 -24.92 -4.69
C ASP A 233 -26.60 -25.10 -3.71
N CYS A 234 -26.48 -24.47 -2.54
CA CYS A 234 -27.54 -24.42 -1.53
C CYS A 234 -27.85 -22.98 -1.12
N ASP A 235 -29.03 -22.78 -0.53
CA ASP A 235 -29.42 -21.49 0.03
C ASP A 235 -28.44 -21.07 1.16
N PRO A 236 -27.85 -19.87 1.10
CA PRO A 236 -26.86 -19.44 2.09
C PRO A 236 -27.37 -19.29 3.53
N PHE A 237 -28.69 -19.22 3.74
CA PHE A 237 -29.30 -19.04 5.06
C PHE A 237 -29.84 -20.35 5.64
N THR A 238 -30.56 -21.14 4.83
CA THR A 238 -31.21 -22.39 5.27
C THR A 238 -30.35 -23.63 5.04
N GLY A 239 -29.45 -23.59 4.05
CA GLY A 239 -28.70 -24.76 3.59
C GLY A 239 -29.48 -25.68 2.67
N ASP A 240 -30.69 -25.30 2.26
CA ASP A 240 -31.53 -26.11 1.36
C ASP A 240 -30.91 -26.17 -0.04
N CYS A 241 -30.85 -27.36 -0.63
CA CYS A 241 -30.29 -27.53 -1.96
C CYS A 241 -31.15 -26.81 -3.00
N MET A 242 -30.53 -26.03 -3.88
CA MET A 242 -31.21 -25.24 -4.92
C MET A 242 -31.66 -26.09 -6.13
N PHE A 243 -31.60 -27.43 -6.01
CA PHE A 243 -32.15 -28.39 -6.96
C PHE A 243 -33.23 -29.22 -6.27
N GLY A 244 -34.50 -29.00 -6.63
CA GLY A 244 -35.59 -29.89 -6.26
C GLY A 244 -35.40 -31.28 -6.87
N PRO A 245 -35.95 -32.34 -6.25
CA PRO A 245 -35.84 -33.69 -6.77
C PRO A 245 -36.87 -33.89 -7.89
N ASP A 246 -36.50 -33.61 -9.13
CA ASP A 246 -37.24 -34.11 -10.30
C ASP A 246 -36.34 -35.02 -11.13
N LEU A 247 -35.98 -36.16 -10.54
CA LEU A 247 -35.73 -37.39 -11.28
C LEU A 247 -36.59 -38.47 -10.65
N ASP A 248 -37.88 -38.43 -10.94
CA ASP A 248 -38.76 -39.58 -10.80
C ASP A 248 -38.66 -40.42 -12.10
N PRO A 249 -38.24 -41.71 -12.07
CA PRO A 249 -38.05 -42.51 -13.29
C PRO A 249 -39.34 -42.98 -13.98
N ASN A 250 -40.52 -42.58 -13.50
CA ASN A 250 -41.81 -43.14 -13.93
C ASN A 250 -42.73 -42.07 -14.53
N ASN A 251 -42.36 -41.49 -15.68
CA ASN A 251 -43.34 -40.97 -16.63
C ASN A 251 -42.69 -40.76 -18.01
N LEU A 252 -42.64 -41.84 -18.79
CA LEU A 252 -42.25 -41.80 -20.19
C LEU A 252 -43.52 -41.89 -21.04
N GLU A 253 -44.36 -40.87 -21.03
CA GLU A 253 -45.48 -40.75 -21.97
C GLU A 253 -45.89 -39.29 -22.12
N GLY A 254 -45.59 -38.66 -23.27
CA GLY A 254 -46.03 -37.30 -23.55
C GLY A 254 -45.29 -36.60 -24.68
N ASN A 255 -45.90 -36.63 -25.85
CA ASN A 255 -45.43 -36.14 -27.14
C ASN A 255 -44.92 -34.68 -27.22
N SER A 256 -43.93 -34.52 -28.11
CA SER A 256 -43.81 -33.46 -29.14
C SER A 256 -43.70 -31.99 -28.71
N SER A 257 -42.51 -31.45 -29.01
CA SER A 257 -42.24 -30.11 -29.59
C SER A 257 -42.78 -28.86 -28.89
N GLU A 258 -41.81 -28.00 -28.53
CA GLU A 258 -41.95 -26.58 -28.18
C GLU A 258 -42.56 -26.25 -26.82
N ALA A 259 -41.67 -25.96 -25.87
CA ALA A 259 -41.91 -24.91 -24.90
C ALA A 259 -40.60 -24.13 -24.65
N SER A 260 -40.50 -23.01 -25.38
CA SER A 260 -40.09 -21.71 -24.85
C SER A 260 -38.66 -21.55 -24.32
N ARG A 261 -37.76 -21.24 -25.26
CA ARG A 261 -36.62 -20.35 -25.01
C ARG A 261 -37.13 -18.95 -24.61
N ILE A 262 -37.19 -18.62 -23.33
CA ILE A 262 -37.28 -17.24 -22.84
C ILE A 262 -36.68 -17.28 -21.41
N PHE A 263 -35.46 -16.84 -21.10
CA PHE A 263 -34.85 -15.53 -21.33
C PHE A 263 -33.32 -15.64 -21.43
N ARG A 264 -32.72 -14.85 -22.34
CA ARG A 264 -31.34 -14.37 -22.20
C ARG A 264 -31.34 -13.27 -21.13
N THR A 265 -30.43 -13.37 -20.18
CA THR A 265 -29.99 -12.25 -19.34
C THR A 265 -28.48 -12.17 -19.40
N ASP A 266 -27.98 -11.96 -20.62
CA ASP A 266 -26.89 -11.02 -20.81
C ASP A 266 -27.54 -9.65 -20.51
N GLU A 267 -26.98 -8.87 -19.58
CA GLU A 267 -27.52 -7.58 -19.08
C GLU A 267 -28.50 -7.64 -17.88
N LEU A 268 -28.00 -8.00 -16.68
CA LEU A 268 -28.17 -7.12 -15.51
C LEU A 268 -27.18 -7.50 -14.41
N PHE A 269 -26.46 -6.50 -13.91
CA PHE A 269 -25.40 -6.54 -12.88
C PHE A 269 -24.00 -6.97 -13.33
N SER A 270 -23.39 -6.11 -14.15
CA SER A 270 -21.94 -5.86 -14.06
C SER A 270 -21.69 -4.84 -12.95
N ALA A 271 -21.36 -5.32 -11.74
CA ALA A 271 -20.71 -4.50 -10.71
C ALA A 271 -20.17 -5.38 -9.56
N PHE A 272 -18.85 -5.61 -9.59
CA PHE A 272 -17.95 -5.97 -8.48
C PHE A 272 -17.67 -7.45 -8.13
N HIS A 273 -16.41 -7.80 -8.40
CA HIS A 273 -15.59 -8.94 -7.95
C HIS A 273 -15.69 -10.29 -8.69
N TYR A 274 -15.02 -10.32 -9.85
CA TYR A 274 -14.62 -11.48 -10.63
C TYR A 274 -13.56 -12.33 -9.90
N SER A 275 -13.96 -13.45 -9.30
CA SER A 275 -13.23 -14.71 -9.47
C SER A 275 -14.02 -15.56 -10.45
N GLU A 276 -13.93 -15.23 -11.73
CA GLU A 276 -14.22 -16.25 -12.74
C GLU A 276 -13.32 -17.45 -12.42
N LYS A 277 -13.96 -18.58 -12.14
CA LYS A 277 -13.35 -19.92 -12.23
C LYS A 277 -12.41 -19.87 -13.43
N CYS A 278 -11.12 -20.13 -13.27
CA CYS A 278 -10.21 -20.10 -14.41
C CYS A 278 -10.74 -21.10 -15.46
N GLU A 279 -11.36 -20.62 -16.54
CA GLU A 279 -11.92 -21.49 -17.57
C GLU A 279 -10.80 -21.97 -18.48
N CYS A 280 -10.16 -23.07 -18.08
CA CYS A 280 -9.14 -23.69 -18.90
C CYS A 280 -9.80 -24.47 -20.04
N LYS A 281 -9.54 -24.07 -21.28
CA LYS A 281 -9.91 -24.87 -22.45
C LYS A 281 -9.16 -26.19 -22.43
N GLU A 282 -9.85 -27.26 -22.02
CA GLU A 282 -9.25 -28.58 -21.92
C GLU A 282 -8.86 -29.11 -23.32
N GLN A 283 -7.66 -29.69 -23.43
CA GLN A 283 -7.24 -30.36 -24.64
C GLN A 283 -8.02 -31.66 -24.83
N VAL A 284 -8.67 -31.82 -25.98
CA VAL A 284 -9.38 -33.06 -26.34
C VAL A 284 -8.36 -34.06 -26.88
N LEU A 285 -8.56 -35.35 -26.58
CA LEU A 285 -7.71 -36.38 -27.15
C LEU A 285 -7.99 -36.48 -28.65
N THR A 286 -7.05 -36.00 -29.46
CA THR A 286 -7.12 -36.01 -30.92
C THR A 286 -6.70 -37.37 -31.51
N THR A 287 -6.69 -37.49 -32.84
CA THR A 287 -6.21 -38.69 -33.52
C THR A 287 -4.73 -38.95 -33.18
N SER A 288 -4.29 -40.21 -33.29
CA SER A 288 -2.93 -40.59 -32.89
C SER A 288 -1.85 -39.79 -33.61
N LYS A 289 -2.02 -39.53 -34.91
CA LYS A 289 -1.14 -38.65 -35.70
C LYS A 289 -1.04 -37.24 -35.11
N LEU A 290 -2.17 -36.63 -34.74
CA LEU A 290 -2.18 -35.26 -34.20
C LEU A 290 -1.55 -35.19 -32.79
N PHE A 291 -1.81 -36.20 -31.96
CA PHE A 291 -1.20 -36.32 -30.62
C PHE A 291 0.32 -36.45 -30.72
N CYS A 292 0.82 -37.23 -31.67
CA CYS A 292 2.27 -37.39 -31.90
C CYS A 292 2.93 -36.13 -32.50
N THR A 293 2.20 -35.32 -33.27
CA THR A 293 2.74 -34.05 -33.80
C THR A 293 2.94 -32.96 -32.74
N MET A 294 2.31 -33.09 -31.57
CA MET A 294 2.47 -32.13 -30.47
C MET A 294 3.83 -32.19 -29.77
N ASN A 295 4.62 -33.25 -30.04
CA ASN A 295 6.00 -33.44 -29.58
C ASN A 295 6.17 -33.21 -28.07
N TYR A 296 5.35 -33.90 -27.26
CA TYR A 296 5.44 -33.83 -25.81
C TYR A 296 6.79 -34.39 -25.32
N ALA A 297 7.42 -33.69 -24.38
CA ALA A 297 8.70 -34.11 -23.84
C ALA A 297 8.54 -35.31 -22.89
N TYR A 298 7.42 -35.41 -22.18
CA TYR A 298 7.09 -36.50 -21.28
C TYR A 298 5.59 -36.80 -21.28
N VAL A 299 5.24 -38.04 -20.92
CA VAL A 299 3.88 -38.50 -20.65
C VAL A 299 3.89 -39.34 -19.38
N LEU A 300 3.16 -38.90 -18.35
CA LEU A 300 3.22 -39.46 -16.99
C LEU A 300 1.82 -39.76 -16.44
N LYS A 301 1.74 -40.79 -15.58
CA LYS A 301 0.67 -40.95 -14.59
C LYS A 301 1.16 -40.34 -13.28
N VAL A 302 0.45 -39.34 -12.78
CA VAL A 302 0.83 -38.62 -11.55
C VAL A 302 -0.36 -38.50 -10.59
N LYS A 303 -0.08 -38.46 -9.29
CA LYS A 303 -1.04 -38.05 -8.25
C LYS A 303 -0.61 -36.70 -7.69
N VAL A 304 -1.49 -35.71 -7.71
CA VAL A 304 -1.18 -34.38 -7.15
C VAL A 304 -1.17 -34.48 -5.63
N LEU A 305 -0.08 -34.03 -5.02
CA LEU A 305 0.07 -34.00 -3.56
C LEU A 305 -0.37 -32.65 -3.03
N THR A 306 0.21 -31.58 -3.54
CA THR A 306 -0.03 -30.20 -3.12
C THR A 306 0.12 -29.25 -4.30
N ALA A 307 -0.55 -28.10 -4.24
CA ALA A 307 -0.42 -27.01 -5.20
C ALA A 307 -0.20 -25.72 -4.41
N HIS A 308 0.90 -25.02 -4.69
CA HIS A 308 1.27 -23.80 -3.98
C HIS A 308 1.39 -22.63 -4.95
N ASP A 309 0.82 -21.49 -4.56
CA ASP A 309 1.07 -20.22 -5.21
C ASP A 309 2.27 -19.54 -4.52
N LYS A 310 3.34 -19.26 -5.28
CA LYS A 310 4.53 -18.53 -4.81
C LYS A 310 4.47 -17.04 -5.17
N GLY A 311 3.31 -16.55 -5.61
CA GLY A 311 3.06 -15.19 -6.06
C GLY A 311 3.55 -14.91 -7.49
N SER A 312 4.81 -15.22 -7.79
CA SER A 312 5.38 -15.05 -9.14
C SER A 312 5.14 -16.23 -10.09
N HIS A 313 4.93 -17.43 -9.53
CA HIS A 313 4.69 -18.67 -10.26
C HIS A 313 4.00 -19.68 -9.34
N ALA A 314 3.41 -20.71 -9.93
CA ALA A 314 2.84 -21.83 -9.18
C ALA A 314 3.74 -23.05 -9.23
N GLU A 315 3.74 -23.82 -8.14
CA GLU A 315 4.46 -25.07 -8.02
C GLU A 315 3.49 -26.17 -7.60
N VAL A 316 3.42 -27.23 -8.41
CA VAL A 316 2.54 -28.38 -8.14
C VAL A 316 3.40 -29.60 -7.85
N GLU A 317 3.39 -30.05 -6.60
CA GLU A 317 4.10 -31.27 -6.22
C GLU A 317 3.26 -32.49 -6.58
N VAL A 318 3.88 -33.42 -7.30
CA VAL A 318 3.22 -34.66 -7.73
C VAL A 318 4.04 -35.89 -7.40
N LYS A 319 3.34 -37.00 -7.18
CA LYS A 319 3.93 -38.34 -7.11
C LYS A 319 3.81 -39.02 -8.47
N VAL A 320 4.93 -39.21 -9.15
CA VAL A 320 5.01 -39.96 -10.42
C VAL A 320 4.82 -41.44 -10.13
N GLN A 321 3.68 -41.98 -10.54
CA GLN A 321 3.34 -43.39 -10.37
C GLN A 321 3.80 -44.23 -11.58
N LYS A 322 3.75 -43.67 -12.79
CA LYS A 322 4.17 -44.36 -14.02
C LYS A 322 4.69 -43.37 -15.06
N VAL A 323 5.79 -43.73 -15.73
CA VAL A 323 6.32 -43.04 -16.91
C VAL A 323 5.84 -43.81 -18.15
N LEU A 324 5.09 -43.15 -19.03
CA LEU A 324 4.53 -43.77 -20.25
C LEU A 324 5.44 -43.50 -21.46
N SER A 325 5.97 -42.27 -21.54
CA SER A 325 6.98 -41.88 -22.52
C SER A 325 7.80 -40.71 -21.95
N GLN A 326 9.06 -40.60 -22.35
CA GLN A 326 9.94 -39.51 -21.99
C GLN A 326 11.01 -39.35 -23.08
N SER A 327 11.42 -38.12 -23.34
CA SER A 327 12.51 -37.82 -24.27
C SER A 327 13.85 -38.37 -23.76
N SER A 328 14.71 -38.83 -24.69
CA SER A 328 16.08 -39.29 -24.40
C SER A 328 16.98 -38.25 -23.70
N LYS A 329 16.58 -36.97 -23.74
CA LYS A 329 17.30 -35.85 -23.13
C LYS A 329 17.06 -35.70 -21.62
N MET A 330 16.21 -36.54 -21.01
CA MET A 330 15.96 -36.54 -19.56
C MET A 330 15.62 -37.93 -19.01
N LYS A 331 15.82 -38.12 -17.71
CA LYS A 331 15.49 -39.37 -17.01
C LYS A 331 14.55 -39.05 -15.85
N ILE A 332 13.24 -39.14 -16.08
CA ILE A 332 12.23 -38.99 -15.02
C ILE A 332 12.08 -40.35 -14.33
N GLN A 333 12.34 -40.38 -13.01
CA GLN A 333 12.14 -41.57 -12.20
C GLN A 333 10.78 -41.54 -11.49
N ARG A 334 10.33 -42.69 -10.99
CA ARG A 334 9.18 -42.75 -10.08
C ARG A 334 9.56 -42.09 -8.77
N GLY A 335 8.71 -41.23 -8.24
CA GLY A 335 9.03 -40.45 -7.05
C GLY A 335 8.29 -39.11 -6.99
N ARG A 336 8.74 -38.23 -6.11
CA ARG A 336 8.22 -36.86 -6.01
C ARG A 336 8.90 -35.97 -7.05
N VAL A 337 8.09 -35.22 -7.78
CA VAL A 337 8.55 -34.29 -8.83
C VAL A 337 7.66 -33.05 -8.79
N THR A 338 8.22 -31.90 -9.13
CA THR A 338 7.48 -30.64 -9.25
C THR A 338 7.10 -30.36 -10.70
N LEU A 339 5.82 -30.12 -10.94
CA LEU A 339 5.31 -29.58 -12.19
C LEU A 339 5.17 -28.05 -12.05
N TYR A 340 5.50 -27.33 -13.12
CA TYR A 340 5.44 -25.88 -13.17
C TYR A 340 4.38 -25.45 -14.19
N PRO A 341 3.15 -25.15 -13.74
CA PRO A 341 2.12 -24.58 -14.59
C PRO A 341 2.51 -23.18 -15.05
N GLU A 342 2.37 -22.90 -16.34
CA GLU A 342 2.55 -21.55 -16.87
C GLU A 342 1.34 -20.68 -16.49
N SER A 343 1.59 -19.58 -15.78
CA SER A 343 0.56 -18.60 -15.45
C SER A 343 0.24 -17.75 -16.69
N TRP A 344 -1.03 -17.67 -17.06
CA TRP A 344 -1.45 -16.89 -18.23
C TRP A 344 -1.90 -15.48 -17.86
N THR A 345 -2.32 -15.25 -16.61
CA THR A 345 -2.95 -13.99 -16.20
C THR A 345 -2.13 -13.26 -15.15
N ALA A 346 -2.20 -11.93 -15.14
CA ALA A 346 -1.68 -11.08 -14.07
C ALA A 346 -2.36 -11.29 -12.70
N ARG A 347 -3.35 -12.20 -12.61
CA ARG A 347 -4.18 -12.51 -11.42
C ARG A 347 -3.97 -13.92 -10.85
N GLY A 348 -2.96 -14.68 -11.32
CA GLY A 348 -2.58 -15.97 -10.70
C GLY A 348 -3.26 -17.25 -11.23
N CYS A 349 -4.10 -17.19 -12.27
CA CYS A 349 -4.65 -18.42 -12.87
C CYS A 349 -3.56 -19.27 -13.53
N THR A 350 -3.57 -20.58 -13.22
CA THR A 350 -2.76 -21.60 -13.89
C THR A 350 -3.64 -22.52 -14.73
N CYS A 351 -3.28 -22.71 -16.00
CA CYS A 351 -3.98 -23.63 -16.88
C CYS A 351 -3.01 -24.66 -17.45
N PRO A 352 -3.30 -25.97 -17.29
CA PRO A 352 -4.51 -26.60 -16.75
C PRO A 352 -4.57 -26.67 -15.21
N ILE A 353 -5.78 -26.69 -14.65
CA ILE A 353 -6.02 -26.80 -13.20
C ILE A 353 -5.66 -28.21 -12.71
N LEU A 354 -4.79 -28.28 -11.70
CA LEU A 354 -4.33 -29.53 -11.09
C LEU A 354 -4.76 -29.59 -9.62
N ASN A 355 -5.91 -30.21 -9.37
CA ASN A 355 -6.44 -30.32 -8.00
C ASN A 355 -5.67 -31.35 -7.15
N PRO A 356 -5.28 -31.00 -5.91
CA PRO A 356 -4.69 -31.94 -4.95
C PRO A 356 -5.54 -33.20 -4.73
N GLY A 357 -4.87 -34.34 -4.54
CA GLY A 357 -5.53 -35.63 -4.30
C GLY A 357 -5.97 -36.39 -5.56
N VAL A 358 -6.08 -35.71 -6.70
CA VAL A 358 -6.54 -36.30 -7.96
C VAL A 358 -5.38 -36.92 -8.75
N GLU A 359 -5.65 -38.03 -9.43
CA GLU A 359 -4.72 -38.65 -10.37
C GLU A 359 -4.94 -38.12 -11.80
N TYR A 360 -3.86 -37.76 -12.49
CA TYR A 360 -3.90 -37.24 -13.86
C TYR A 360 -2.99 -38.03 -14.80
N LEU A 361 -3.39 -38.08 -16.07
CA LEU A 361 -2.50 -38.31 -17.19
C LEU A 361 -2.01 -36.94 -17.67
N VAL A 362 -0.70 -36.71 -17.62
CA VAL A 362 -0.07 -35.43 -17.98
C VAL A 362 0.93 -35.66 -19.10
N ALA A 363 0.71 -35.01 -20.24
CA ALA A 363 1.70 -34.86 -21.30
C ALA A 363 2.11 -33.39 -21.42
N GLY A 364 3.40 -33.12 -21.20
CA GLY A 364 3.92 -31.75 -21.05
C GLY A 364 5.22 -31.50 -21.79
N TYR A 365 5.81 -30.33 -21.54
CA TYR A 365 7.00 -29.85 -22.23
C TYR A 365 8.16 -29.68 -21.24
N LEU A 366 9.38 -29.59 -21.78
CA LEU A 366 10.58 -29.35 -20.99
C LEU A 366 11.10 -27.94 -21.28
N ASP A 367 11.30 -27.14 -20.24
CA ASP A 367 12.09 -25.92 -20.37
C ASP A 367 13.57 -26.29 -20.50
N ARG A 368 14.15 -26.07 -21.68
CA ARG A 368 15.57 -26.36 -21.94
C ARG A 368 16.53 -25.41 -21.22
N LYS A 369 16.06 -24.22 -20.78
CA LYS A 369 16.91 -23.24 -20.09
C LYS A 369 17.03 -23.55 -18.60
N GLN A 370 15.94 -24.00 -17.97
CA GLN A 370 15.88 -24.20 -16.51
C GLN A 370 15.74 -25.68 -16.09
N GLY A 371 15.56 -26.61 -17.04
CA GLY A 371 15.38 -28.04 -16.75
C GLY A 371 14.04 -28.36 -16.06
N ARG A 372 13.03 -27.49 -16.20
CA ARG A 372 11.73 -27.60 -15.51
C ARG A 372 10.69 -28.35 -16.34
N LEU A 373 9.86 -29.15 -15.66
CA LEU A 373 8.72 -29.83 -16.26
C LEU A 373 7.54 -28.85 -16.36
N LEU A 374 7.33 -28.33 -17.57
CA LEU A 374 6.32 -27.30 -17.84
C LEU A 374 4.98 -27.93 -18.22
N VAL A 375 3.92 -27.36 -17.65
CA VAL A 375 2.54 -27.65 -18.04
C VAL A 375 1.88 -26.33 -18.44
N ASN A 376 1.35 -26.27 -19.66
CA ASN A 376 0.72 -25.08 -20.20
C ASN A 376 -0.56 -25.44 -20.97
N MET A 377 -1.22 -24.46 -21.59
CA MET A 377 -2.49 -24.68 -22.31
C MET A 377 -2.40 -25.63 -23.51
N LYS A 378 -1.18 -25.93 -24.01
CA LYS A 378 -0.96 -26.92 -25.07
C LYS A 378 -0.68 -28.32 -24.52
N SER A 379 -0.48 -28.43 -23.21
CA SER A 379 -0.25 -29.70 -22.53
C SER A 379 -1.53 -30.50 -22.44
N PHE A 380 -1.43 -31.82 -22.57
CA PHE A 380 -2.58 -32.71 -22.43
C PHE A 380 -2.71 -33.16 -20.99
N VAL A 381 -3.75 -32.70 -20.29
CA VAL A 381 -4.04 -33.05 -18.90
C VAL A 381 -5.47 -33.51 -18.78
N LYS A 382 -5.66 -34.75 -18.31
CA LYS A 382 -6.98 -35.33 -18.05
C LYS A 382 -6.94 -36.20 -16.80
N PRO A 383 -8.04 -36.26 -16.02
CA PRO A 383 -8.16 -37.21 -14.92
C PRO A 383 -7.85 -38.63 -15.39
N TRP A 384 -7.08 -39.36 -14.58
CA TRP A 384 -6.61 -40.69 -14.96
C TRP A 384 -7.79 -41.68 -15.08
N LYS A 385 -7.90 -42.32 -16.25
CA LYS A 385 -8.74 -43.49 -16.48
C LYS A 385 -7.89 -44.60 -17.07
N ALA A 386 -8.07 -45.84 -16.61
CA ALA A 386 -7.28 -46.97 -17.10
C ALA A 386 -7.44 -47.20 -18.62
N SER A 387 -8.65 -46.97 -19.15
CA SER A 387 -8.94 -47.02 -20.59
C SER A 387 -8.18 -45.95 -21.39
N LEU A 388 -8.14 -44.72 -20.87
CA LEU A 388 -7.39 -43.61 -21.46
C LEU A 388 -5.89 -43.90 -21.48
N GLY A 389 -5.35 -44.39 -20.36
CA GLY A 389 -3.93 -44.76 -20.26
C GLY A 389 -3.52 -45.86 -21.24
N ARG A 390 -4.35 -46.88 -21.45
CA ARG A 390 -4.11 -47.92 -22.48
C ARG A 390 -4.13 -47.33 -23.89
N LYS A 391 -5.13 -46.49 -24.19
CA LYS A 391 -5.28 -45.85 -25.51
C LYS A 391 -4.06 -44.99 -25.85
N VAL A 392 -3.63 -44.13 -24.94
CA VAL A 392 -2.44 -43.28 -25.11
C VAL A 392 -1.17 -44.12 -25.25
N LEU A 393 -1.00 -45.19 -24.46
CA LEU A 393 0.15 -46.08 -24.57
C LEU A 393 0.21 -46.79 -25.94
N THR A 394 -0.94 -47.21 -26.48
CA THR A 394 -1.00 -47.80 -27.83
C THR A 394 -0.62 -46.78 -28.91
N MET A 395 -1.10 -45.54 -28.79
CA MET A 395 -0.72 -44.44 -29.71
C MET A 395 0.78 -44.17 -29.66
N LEU A 396 1.35 -44.06 -28.46
CA LEU A 396 2.78 -43.82 -28.26
C LEU A 396 3.66 -44.93 -28.86
N LYS A 397 3.20 -46.19 -28.83
CA LYS A 397 3.98 -47.33 -29.34
C LYS A 397 3.87 -47.54 -30.85
N LYS A 398 2.72 -47.20 -31.45
CA LYS A 398 2.43 -47.50 -32.87
C LYS A 398 2.66 -46.32 -33.80
N ASP A 399 2.33 -45.12 -33.33
CA ASP A 399 2.16 -43.95 -34.20
C ASP A 399 3.16 -42.82 -33.89
N CYS A 400 3.75 -42.80 -32.68
CA CYS A 400 4.76 -41.81 -32.30
C CYS A 400 6.17 -42.40 -32.43
N ASN A 401 7.01 -41.82 -33.29
CA ASN A 401 8.44 -42.13 -33.39
C ASN A 401 9.24 -41.29 -32.39
N TRP A 402 9.14 -41.58 -31.10
CA TRP A 402 9.77 -40.83 -30.01
C TRP A 402 10.82 -41.63 -29.25
#